data_AF-A0A7Y4NSH1-F1
#
_entry.id   AF-A0A7Y4NSH1-F1
#
_cell.length_a   1.000
_cell.length_b   1.000
_cell.length_c   1.000
_cell.angle_alpha   90.00
_cell.angle_beta   90.00
_cell.angle_gamma   90.00
#
_symmetry.space_group_name_H-M   'P 1'
#
loop_
_entity.id
_entity.type
_entity.pdbx_description
1 polymer ?
#
loop_
_entity_poly.entity_id
_entity_poly.type
_entity_poly.pdbx_seq_one_letter_code
_entity_poly.pdbx_strand_id
1 'polypeptide(L)'
;MVELPRIRWALAVAGLGLLGTVGCVRTVPYAQRMAAEDEKCTLLQALMRQPAPAQAIQRFVAEGKEEKAPVVVYVRHPEEATLERFFTGEPRCANDQFKVVQENVVDAVVVYLQEVQGGYAYDAQRSSPEHLTMEGRPQGTVRKDGTVWVAGADAI
;
A
#
# COMPACT_ATOMS: atom_id res chain seq x y z
N MET A 1 -69.83 34.94 5.99
CA MET A 1 -68.81 34.89 4.93
C MET A 1 -68.52 36.31 4.46
N VAL A 2 -67.44 36.92 4.93
CA VAL A 2 -66.68 38.01 4.25
C VAL A 2 -65.23 37.85 4.75
N GLU A 3 -64.26 38.09 3.88
CA GLU A 3 -62.85 37.72 4.09
C GLU A 3 -61.91 38.94 4.00
N LEU A 4 -60.72 38.83 4.63
CA LEU A 4 -59.53 39.69 4.51
C LEU A 4 -59.64 41.16 5.02
N PRO A 5 -58.51 41.88 5.23
CA PRO A 5 -57.10 41.46 5.08
C PRO A 5 -56.26 41.58 6.36
N ARG A 6 -55.19 40.77 6.50
CA ARG A 6 -54.12 41.02 7.47
C ARG A 6 -52.90 41.61 6.75
N ILE A 7 -52.55 42.85 7.07
CA ILE A 7 -51.54 43.62 6.34
C ILE A 7 -50.11 43.27 6.78
N ARG A 8 -49.27 43.14 5.76
CA ARG A 8 -47.86 42.78 5.72
C ARG A 8 -46.99 43.51 6.76
N TRP A 9 -46.23 42.72 7.52
CA TRP A 9 -44.90 43.01 8.05
C TRP A 9 -44.03 41.81 7.67
N ALA A 10 -42.72 41.85 7.45
CA ALA A 10 -41.73 42.84 7.07
C ALA A 10 -40.42 42.03 7.01
N LEU A 11 -39.63 42.15 5.94
CA LEU A 11 -38.18 41.87 5.88
C LEU A 11 -37.61 40.55 6.47
N ALA A 12 -37.05 39.70 5.60
CA ALA A 12 -35.87 38.90 5.93
C ALA A 12 -34.97 38.74 4.69
N VAL A 13 -33.71 39.16 4.81
CA VAL A 13 -32.68 39.02 3.76
C VAL A 13 -31.81 37.80 4.09
N ALA A 14 -31.85 36.79 3.24
CA ALA A 14 -30.86 35.71 3.12
C ALA A 14 -31.20 34.89 1.87
N GLY A 15 -30.28 34.38 1.05
CA GLY A 15 -28.82 34.51 1.05
C GLY A 15 -28.31 33.66 -0.14
N LEU A 16 -27.18 34.04 -0.75
CA LEU A 16 -26.65 33.33 -1.92
C LEU A 16 -26.26 31.89 -1.56
N GLY A 17 -27.08 30.93 -1.97
CA GLY A 17 -26.85 29.50 -1.82
C GLY A 17 -25.75 28.97 -2.74
N LEU A 18 -24.51 29.38 -2.51
CA LEU A 18 -23.33 28.73 -3.08
C LEU A 18 -23.18 27.34 -2.44
N LEU A 19 -23.88 26.34 -3.00
CA LEU A 19 -23.67 24.93 -2.70
C LEU A 19 -22.37 24.44 -3.35
N GLY A 20 -21.24 25.00 -2.89
CA GLY A 20 -19.93 24.42 -3.12
C GLY A 20 -19.82 23.15 -2.29
N THR A 21 -19.98 21.99 -2.92
CA THR A 21 -19.72 20.69 -2.30
C THR A 21 -18.22 20.53 -2.07
N VAL A 22 -17.73 21.07 -0.95
CA VAL A 22 -16.38 20.78 -0.46
C VAL A 22 -16.32 19.30 -0.09
N GLY A 23 -15.81 18.49 -1.03
CA GLY A 23 -15.53 17.08 -0.78
C GLY A 23 -14.50 16.98 0.34
N CYS A 24 -14.89 16.33 1.44
CA CYS A 24 -14.00 16.12 2.58
C CYS A 24 -12.85 15.18 2.19
N VAL A 25 -11.72 15.75 1.75
CA VAL A 25 -10.43 15.05 1.73
C VAL A 25 -10.11 14.67 3.17
N ARG A 26 -10.32 13.40 3.52
CA ARG A 26 -9.94 12.82 4.81
C ARG A 26 -8.41 12.74 4.88
N THR A 27 -7.77 13.83 5.29
CA THR A 27 -6.33 13.85 5.55
C THR A 27 -6.01 13.00 6.78
N VAL A 28 -5.52 11.78 6.57
CA VAL A 28 -5.03 10.93 7.67
C VAL A 28 -3.88 11.64 8.40
N PRO A 29 -3.94 11.78 9.74
CA PRO A 29 -2.88 12.38 10.56
C PRO A 29 -1.50 11.75 10.29
N TYR A 30 -0.48 12.60 10.21
CA TYR A 30 0.90 12.17 9.90
C TYR A 30 1.41 11.08 10.85
N ALA A 31 1.16 11.18 12.16
CA ALA A 31 1.57 10.18 13.14
C ALA A 31 0.91 8.79 12.91
N GLN A 32 -0.35 8.76 12.47
CA GLN A 32 -1.05 7.51 12.13
C GLN A 32 -0.52 6.91 10.83
N ARG A 33 -0.20 7.75 9.83
CA ARG A 33 0.50 7.31 8.62
C ARG A 33 1.87 6.72 8.97
N MET A 34 2.64 7.38 9.82
CA MET A 34 3.97 6.91 10.24
C MET A 34 3.91 5.55 10.93
N ALA A 35 3.01 5.37 11.90
CA ALA A 35 2.83 4.09 12.58
C ALA A 35 2.44 2.96 11.62
N ALA A 36 1.58 3.25 10.63
CA ALA A 36 1.23 2.29 9.59
C ALA A 36 2.44 1.93 8.69
N GLU A 37 3.21 2.93 8.24
CA GLU A 37 4.40 2.69 7.41
C GLU A 37 5.52 1.94 8.17
N ASP A 38 5.64 2.13 9.49
CA ASP A 38 6.57 1.38 10.35
C ASP A 38 6.14 -0.08 10.54
N GLU A 39 4.82 -0.35 10.65
CA GLU A 39 4.27 -1.70 10.64
C GLU A 39 4.50 -2.40 9.28
N LYS A 40 4.27 -1.70 8.17
CA LYS A 40 4.57 -2.18 6.81
C LYS A 40 6.06 -2.49 6.64
N CYS A 41 6.94 -1.66 7.19
CA CYS A 41 8.38 -1.94 7.15
C CYS A 41 8.75 -3.17 7.98
N THR A 42 8.10 -3.37 9.14
CA THR A 42 8.32 -4.56 9.98
C THR A 42 7.89 -5.84 9.26
N LEU A 43 6.75 -5.82 8.55
CA LEU A 43 6.32 -6.90 7.65
C LEU A 43 7.38 -7.15 6.57
N LEU A 44 7.83 -6.09 5.89
CA LEU A 44 8.77 -6.24 4.79
C LEU A 44 10.13 -6.79 5.25
N GLN A 45 10.64 -6.38 6.40
CA GLN A 45 11.85 -6.95 6.97
C GLN A 45 11.70 -8.44 7.31
N ALA A 46 10.51 -8.91 7.69
CA ALA A 46 10.24 -10.34 7.88
C ALA A 46 10.14 -11.09 6.54
N LEU A 47 9.54 -10.48 5.52
CA LEU A 47 9.47 -11.01 4.15
C LEU A 47 10.86 -11.13 3.50
N MET A 48 11.72 -10.12 3.61
CA MET A 48 13.05 -10.14 2.97
C MET A 48 14.02 -11.17 3.60
N ARG A 49 13.66 -11.75 4.76
CA ARG A 49 14.35 -12.90 5.36
C ARG A 49 13.86 -14.25 4.86
N GLN A 50 12.75 -14.30 4.11
CA GLN A 50 12.22 -15.55 3.53
C GLN A 50 13.07 -15.99 2.33
N PRO A 51 13.13 -17.30 2.01
CA PRO A 51 14.09 -17.84 1.04
C PRO A 51 14.02 -17.21 -0.35
N ALA A 52 12.82 -17.05 -0.92
CA ALA A 52 12.66 -16.55 -2.28
C ALA A 52 12.95 -15.03 -2.41
N PRO A 53 12.42 -14.14 -1.54
CA PRO A 53 12.85 -12.74 -1.47
C PRO A 53 14.36 -12.57 -1.25
N ALA A 54 14.96 -13.31 -0.32
CA ALA A 54 16.40 -13.25 -0.05
C ALA A 54 17.22 -13.67 -1.28
N GLN A 55 16.79 -14.72 -1.99
CA GLN A 55 17.43 -15.17 -3.23
C GLN A 55 17.25 -14.17 -4.38
N ALA A 56 16.10 -13.49 -4.48
CA ALA A 56 15.88 -12.43 -5.46
C ALA A 56 16.82 -11.23 -5.23
N ILE A 57 16.98 -10.78 -3.98
CA ILE A 57 17.94 -9.74 -3.60
C ILE A 57 19.38 -10.18 -3.91
N GLN A 58 19.78 -11.39 -3.52
CA GLN A 58 21.14 -11.90 -3.78
C GLN A 58 21.46 -11.95 -5.27
N ARG A 59 20.54 -12.41 -6.12
CA ARG A 59 20.70 -12.40 -7.58
C ARG A 59 20.86 -10.97 -8.11
N PHE A 60 20.05 -10.04 -7.63
CA PHE A 60 20.12 -8.64 -8.06
C PHE A 60 21.45 -7.98 -7.69
N VAL A 61 21.89 -8.11 -6.44
CA VAL A 61 23.16 -7.55 -5.96
C VAL A 61 24.36 -8.19 -6.66
N ALA A 62 24.28 -9.49 -6.99
CA ALA A 62 25.32 -10.19 -7.77
C ALA A 62 25.47 -9.69 -9.22
N GLU A 63 24.47 -8.99 -9.79
CA GLU A 63 24.62 -8.29 -11.08
C GLU A 63 25.47 -7.01 -10.97
N GLY A 64 25.76 -6.51 -9.76
CA GLY A 64 26.64 -5.37 -9.51
C GLY A 64 26.13 -4.01 -9.99
N LYS A 65 24.85 -3.91 -10.37
CA LYS A 65 24.24 -2.68 -10.92
C LYS A 65 23.92 -1.63 -9.86
N GLU A 66 23.52 -2.06 -8.66
CA GLU A 66 23.34 -1.19 -7.49
C GLU A 66 23.89 -1.87 -6.23
N GLU A 67 24.33 -1.06 -5.27
CA GLU A 67 24.82 -1.51 -3.96
C GLU A 67 23.71 -2.19 -3.11
N LYS A 68 22.47 -1.76 -3.30
CA LYS A 68 21.28 -2.26 -2.59
C LYS A 68 20.17 -2.53 -3.58
N ALA A 69 19.51 -3.68 -3.49
CA ALA A 69 18.39 -4.01 -4.36
C ALA A 69 17.24 -3.01 -4.15
N PRO A 70 16.75 -2.31 -5.19
CA PRO A 70 15.49 -1.60 -5.12
C PRO A 70 14.35 -2.62 -4.99
N VAL A 71 13.45 -2.38 -4.04
CA VAL A 71 12.28 -3.22 -3.76
C VAL A 71 11.01 -2.40 -3.96
N VAL A 72 10.08 -2.93 -4.76
CA VAL A 72 8.74 -2.36 -4.92
C VAL A 72 7.74 -3.38 -4.41
N VAL A 73 6.76 -2.94 -3.63
CA VAL A 73 5.78 -3.83 -2.99
C VAL A 73 4.37 -3.45 -3.44
N TYR A 74 3.66 -4.41 -4.03
CA TYR A 74 2.27 -4.29 -4.45
C TYR A 74 1.37 -5.23 -3.67
N VAL A 75 0.14 -4.81 -3.42
CA VAL A 75 -0.97 -5.70 -3.05
C VAL A 75 -1.71 -6.06 -4.34
N ARG A 76 -1.85 -7.37 -4.60
CA ARG A 76 -2.71 -7.92 -5.65
C ARG A 76 -4.12 -8.04 -5.07
N HIS A 77 -5.09 -7.49 -5.78
CA HIS A 77 -6.52 -7.66 -5.55
C HIS A 77 -7.11 -8.42 -6.75
N PRO A 78 -7.06 -9.77 -6.79
CA PRO A 78 -7.40 -10.56 -7.97
C PRO A 78 -8.87 -10.39 -8.42
N GLU A 79 -9.78 -10.19 -7.47
CA GLU A 79 -11.20 -9.93 -7.69
C GLU A 79 -11.49 -8.56 -8.32
N GLU A 80 -10.63 -7.56 -8.09
CA GLU A 80 -10.72 -6.24 -8.75
C GLU A 80 -9.82 -6.12 -10.00
N ALA A 81 -8.95 -7.11 -10.23
CA ALA A 81 -7.87 -7.09 -11.22
C ALA A 81 -6.90 -5.89 -11.08
N THR A 82 -6.62 -5.45 -9.84
CA THR A 82 -5.77 -4.27 -9.56
C THR A 82 -4.48 -4.62 -8.80
N LEU A 83 -3.42 -3.84 -9.08
CA LEU A 83 -2.21 -3.76 -8.27
C LEU A 83 -2.23 -2.44 -7.49
N GLU A 84 -2.38 -2.49 -6.17
CA GLU A 84 -2.23 -1.33 -5.29
C GLU A 84 -0.79 -1.23 -4.79
N ARG A 85 -0.24 -0.02 -4.64
CA ARG A 85 1.05 0.17 -3.97
C ARG A 85 0.92 -0.03 -2.48
N PHE A 86 1.73 -0.92 -1.91
CA PHE A 86 1.73 -1.14 -0.46
C PHE A 86 2.27 0.07 0.32
N PHE A 87 3.29 0.76 -0.21
CA PHE A 87 3.81 2.01 0.35
C PHE A 87 3.30 3.20 -0.47
N THR A 88 2.59 4.14 0.19
CA THR A 88 1.93 5.29 -0.47
C THR A 88 2.54 6.63 -0.11
N GLY A 89 3.45 6.67 0.88
CA GLY A 89 4.33 7.80 1.16
C GLY A 89 5.75 7.56 0.67
N GLU A 90 6.67 8.45 1.03
CA GLU A 90 8.11 8.22 0.82
C GLU A 90 8.60 7.10 1.76
N PRO A 91 9.01 5.94 1.22
CA PRO A 91 9.25 4.75 2.02
C PRO A 91 10.62 4.86 2.70
N ARG A 92 10.63 5.04 4.02
CA ARG A 92 11.85 5.03 4.86
C ARG A 92 12.45 3.63 5.03
N CYS A 93 11.82 2.59 4.49
CA CYS A 93 12.18 1.20 4.77
C CYS A 93 13.37 0.74 3.92
N ALA A 94 14.52 0.57 4.56
CA ALA A 94 15.74 0.07 3.94
C ALA A 94 16.60 -0.66 4.97
N ASN A 95 17.54 -1.48 4.49
CA ASN A 95 18.63 -2.04 5.28
C ASN A 95 19.92 -2.06 4.45
N ASP A 96 20.90 -2.91 4.77
CA ASP A 96 22.16 -3.01 4.03
C ASP A 96 22.06 -3.78 2.71
N GLN A 97 20.96 -4.49 2.47
CA GLN A 97 20.76 -5.34 1.28
C GLN A 97 19.71 -4.79 0.32
N PHE A 98 18.70 -4.06 0.83
CA PHE A 98 17.62 -3.50 0.02
C PHE A 98 17.21 -2.09 0.46
N LYS A 99 16.55 -1.38 -0.46
CA LYS A 99 15.85 -0.11 -0.24
C LYS A 99 14.47 -0.22 -0.86
N VAL A 100 13.41 0.19 -0.16
CA VAL A 100 12.09 0.31 -0.80
C VAL A 100 12.08 1.55 -1.67
N VAL A 101 11.50 1.45 -2.87
CA VAL A 101 11.27 2.59 -3.77
C VAL A 101 9.79 2.63 -4.15
N GLN A 102 9.25 3.85 -4.33
CA GLN A 102 7.83 4.00 -4.71
C GLN A 102 7.57 3.55 -6.15
N GLU A 103 8.47 3.93 -7.05
CA GLU A 103 8.34 3.72 -8.49
C GLU A 103 9.32 2.67 -8.96
N ASN A 104 8.81 1.68 -9.68
CA ASN A 104 9.64 0.84 -10.53
C ASN A 104 10.06 1.70 -11.73
N VAL A 105 11.24 2.33 -11.68
CA VAL A 105 11.85 3.09 -12.80
C VAL A 105 13.04 2.36 -13.43
N VAL A 106 13.48 1.27 -12.80
CA VAL A 106 14.60 0.41 -13.19
C VAL A 106 14.18 -1.06 -13.03
N ASP A 107 15.07 -2.01 -13.25
CA ASP A 107 14.85 -3.38 -12.76
C ASP A 107 14.81 -3.38 -11.22
N ALA A 108 13.81 -4.03 -10.62
CA ALA A 108 13.69 -4.15 -9.16
C ALA A 108 13.32 -5.56 -8.71
N VAL A 109 13.46 -5.82 -7.41
CA VAL A 109 12.81 -6.94 -6.74
C VAL A 109 11.37 -6.53 -6.44
N VAL A 110 10.43 -7.04 -7.21
CA VAL A 110 9.00 -6.78 -7.04
C VAL A 110 8.41 -7.86 -6.13
N VAL A 111 7.78 -7.41 -5.04
CA VAL A 111 7.09 -8.24 -4.06
C VAL A 111 5.59 -8.02 -4.23
N TYR A 112 4.86 -9.08 -4.46
CA TYR A 112 3.42 -9.10 -4.53
C TYR A 112 2.88 -9.74 -3.27
N LEU A 113 1.93 -9.06 -2.63
CA LEU A 113 1.20 -9.51 -1.46
C LEU A 113 -0.25 -9.78 -1.85
N GLN A 114 -0.84 -10.83 -1.32
CA GLN A 114 -2.28 -11.10 -1.43
C GLN A 114 -2.81 -11.36 -0.02
N GLU A 115 -3.90 -10.69 0.36
CA GLU A 115 -4.48 -10.86 1.70
C GLU A 115 -5.04 -12.27 1.89
N VAL A 116 -4.70 -12.86 3.04
CA VAL A 116 -5.20 -14.16 3.50
C VAL A 116 -5.58 -14.06 4.98
N GLN A 117 -6.28 -15.05 5.51
CA GLN A 117 -6.74 -15.03 6.90
C GLN A 117 -5.55 -14.91 7.88
N GLY A 118 -5.40 -13.74 8.49
CA GLY A 118 -4.34 -13.46 9.49
C GLY A 118 -2.97 -13.05 8.91
N GLY A 119 -2.87 -12.73 7.61
CA GLY A 119 -1.62 -12.26 7.03
C GLY A 119 -1.64 -12.12 5.51
N TYR A 120 -0.48 -12.37 4.89
CA TYR A 120 -0.28 -12.22 3.45
C TYR A 120 0.33 -13.49 2.84
N ALA A 121 -0.24 -13.97 1.75
CA ALA A 121 0.47 -14.80 0.79
C ALA A 121 1.41 -13.90 -0.01
N TYR A 122 2.64 -14.35 -0.31
CA TYR A 122 3.62 -13.53 -1.01
C TYR A 122 4.25 -14.24 -2.21
N ASP A 123 4.67 -13.44 -3.18
CA ASP A 123 5.41 -13.82 -4.37
C ASP A 123 6.47 -12.74 -4.62
N ALA A 124 7.74 -13.11 -4.73
CA ALA A 124 8.84 -12.17 -4.94
C ALA A 124 9.69 -12.58 -6.15
N GLN A 125 9.85 -11.66 -7.08
CA GLN A 125 10.65 -11.89 -8.29
C GLN A 125 11.32 -10.60 -8.76
N ARG A 126 12.41 -10.75 -9.50
CA ARG A 126 13.01 -9.64 -10.26
C ARG A 126 12.04 -9.29 -11.40
N SER A 127 11.59 -8.05 -11.49
CA SER A 127 10.80 -7.59 -12.63
C SER A 127 11.09 -6.13 -13.00
N SER A 128 11.00 -5.83 -14.29
CA SER A 128 11.07 -4.47 -14.81
C SER A 128 9.69 -3.81 -14.77
N PRO A 129 9.59 -2.48 -14.97
CA PRO A 129 8.33 -1.74 -14.85
C PRO A 129 7.25 -2.22 -15.83
N GLU A 130 7.69 -2.67 -17.01
CA GLU A 130 6.84 -3.14 -18.11
C GLU A 130 6.32 -4.58 -17.93
N HIS A 131 6.84 -5.32 -16.93
CA HIS A 131 6.55 -6.74 -16.71
C HIS A 131 5.94 -6.99 -15.31
N LEU A 132 5.13 -6.05 -14.82
CA LEU A 132 4.31 -6.26 -13.63
C LEU A 132 3.20 -7.29 -13.91
N THR A 133 2.93 -8.18 -12.97
CA THR A 133 1.99 -9.29 -13.16
C THR A 133 0.98 -9.42 -12.02
N MET A 134 -0.30 -9.49 -12.41
CA MET A 134 -1.42 -9.91 -11.57
C MET A 134 -1.39 -11.42 -11.28
N GLU A 135 -0.78 -12.20 -12.18
CA GLU A 135 -0.70 -13.65 -12.10
C GLU A 135 0.60 -14.08 -11.42
N GLY A 136 0.51 -15.08 -10.55
CA GLY A 136 1.67 -15.68 -9.89
C GLY A 136 1.21 -16.60 -8.76
N ARG A 137 1.77 -17.81 -8.68
CA ARG A 137 1.51 -18.70 -7.54
C ARG A 137 2.31 -18.17 -6.33
N PRO A 138 1.68 -17.99 -5.15
CA PRO A 138 2.41 -17.63 -3.95
C PRO A 138 3.56 -18.61 -3.67
N GLN A 139 4.70 -18.04 -3.29
CA GLN A 139 5.93 -18.75 -2.93
C GLN A 139 5.97 -19.11 -1.44
N GLY A 140 5.03 -18.58 -0.66
CA GLY A 140 4.85 -18.83 0.76
C GLY A 140 3.85 -17.86 1.38
N THR A 141 3.73 -17.93 2.70
CA THR A 141 2.83 -17.08 3.50
C THR A 141 3.59 -16.45 4.66
N VAL A 142 3.13 -15.28 5.11
CA VAL A 142 3.54 -14.65 6.37
C VAL A 142 2.31 -14.27 7.18
N ARG A 143 2.38 -14.50 8.48
CA ARG A 143 1.29 -14.25 9.44
C ARG A 143 1.78 -13.37 10.59
N LYS A 144 0.87 -12.64 11.22
CA LYS A 144 1.18 -11.83 12.38
C LYS A 144 1.04 -12.66 13.67
N ASP A 145 2.11 -12.71 14.46
CA ASP A 145 2.19 -13.39 15.76
C ASP A 145 2.44 -12.31 16.83
N GLY A 146 1.37 -11.85 17.47
CA GLY A 146 1.39 -10.67 18.33
C GLY A 146 1.78 -9.40 17.56
N THR A 147 3.00 -8.90 17.82
CA THR A 147 3.58 -7.72 17.14
C THR A 147 4.62 -8.08 16.08
N VAL A 148 4.92 -9.37 15.88
CA VAL A 148 5.99 -9.86 15.00
C VAL A 148 5.39 -10.53 13.77
N TRP A 149 6.00 -10.31 12.61
CA TRP A 149 5.66 -11.04 11.39
C TRP A 149 6.54 -12.28 11.25
N VAL A 150 5.91 -13.45 11.09
CA VAL A 150 6.57 -14.75 11.01
C VAL A 150 6.13 -15.50 9.76
N ALA A 151 6.91 -16.49 9.33
CA ALA A 151 6.48 -17.40 8.27
C ALA A 151 5.18 -18.12 8.67
N GLY A 152 4.26 -18.26 7.72
CA GLY A 152 3.11 -19.14 7.87
C GLY A 152 3.54 -20.61 7.90
N ALA A 153 2.65 -21.49 8.39
CA ALA A 153 2.88 -22.93 8.32
C ALA A 153 2.80 -23.45 6.87
N ASP A 154 2.06 -22.73 6.03
CA ASP A 154 1.85 -23.02 4.62
C ASP A 154 3.00 -22.46 3.76
N ALA A 155 4.17 -23.07 3.89
CA ALA A 155 5.16 -23.08 2.83
C ALA A 155 4.71 -24.11 1.79
N ILE A 156 4.51 -23.66 0.54
CA ILE A 156 3.88 -24.43 -0.55
C ILE A 156 4.92 -25.24 -1.33
#